data_AF-A0A536Z9Y9-F1
#
_entry.id   AF-A0A536Z9Y9-F1
#
_cell.length_a   1.000
_cell.length_b   1.000
_cell.length_c   1.000
_cell.angle_alpha   90.00
_cell.angle_beta   90.00
_cell.angle_gamma   90.00
#
_symmetry.space_group_name_H-M   'P 1'
#
loop_
_entity.id
_entity.type
_entity.pdbx_description
1 polymer ?
#
loop_
_entity_poly.entity_id
_entity_poly.type
_entity_poly.pdbx_seq_one_letter_code
_entity_poly.pdbx_strand_id
1 'polypeptide(L)'
;MSRLREHLSMFKEAAIAWVDDRAPTMGAALAFYSAFSLAPLLVIVIAVAGMIYGVDAARGAVVRQFSALLGPVGADALQKLLVAAAFEGHGIVATVVGLVVLVVGATTVLVELEDDLDRIWKSPP
;
A
#
# COMPACT_ATOMS: atom_id res chain seq x y z
N MET A 1 32.42 -33.22 -3.81
CA MET A 1 32.09 -32.63 -2.48
C MET A 1 32.47 -31.15 -2.35
N SER A 2 33.42 -30.60 -3.13
CA SER A 2 33.78 -29.17 -3.07
C SER A 2 32.66 -28.23 -3.54
N ARG A 3 32.05 -28.50 -4.71
CA ARG A 3 31.00 -27.62 -5.27
C ARG A 3 29.76 -27.47 -4.39
N LEU A 4 29.37 -28.52 -3.67
CA LEU A 4 28.21 -28.45 -2.76
C LEU A 4 28.49 -27.51 -1.57
N ARG A 5 29.72 -27.54 -1.04
CA ARG A 5 30.14 -26.62 0.03
C ARG A 5 30.22 -25.18 -0.46
N GLU A 6 30.64 -24.98 -1.71
CA GLU A 6 30.76 -23.67 -2.35
C GLU A 6 29.38 -23.04 -2.62
N HIS A 7 28.42 -23.80 -3.13
CA HIS A 7 27.04 -23.31 -3.25
C HIS A 7 26.39 -23.04 -1.89
N LEU A 8 26.66 -23.88 -0.87
CA LEU A 8 26.16 -23.65 0.48
C LEU A 8 26.79 -22.42 1.14
N SER A 9 28.07 -22.14 0.90
CA SER A 9 28.71 -20.92 1.42
C SER A 9 28.15 -19.67 0.75
N MET A 10 27.91 -19.71 -0.57
CA MET A 10 27.25 -18.60 -1.28
C MET A 10 25.84 -18.34 -0.76
N PHE A 11 25.03 -19.38 -0.54
CA PHE A 11 23.67 -19.23 -0.01
C PHE A 11 23.69 -18.67 1.42
N LYS A 12 24.66 -19.11 2.24
CA LYS A 12 24.86 -18.60 3.59
C LYS A 12 25.27 -17.12 3.57
N GLU A 13 26.22 -16.74 2.72
CA GLU A 13 26.64 -15.34 2.56
C GLU A 13 25.48 -14.46 2.08
N ALA A 14 24.70 -14.91 1.10
CA ALA A 14 23.52 -14.19 0.63
C ALA A 14 22.46 -14.02 1.73
N ALA A 15 22.22 -15.05 2.55
CA ALA A 15 21.28 -14.97 3.66
C ALA A 15 21.76 -14.00 4.76
N ILE A 16 23.06 -13.99 5.04
CA ILE A 16 23.66 -13.03 6.00
C ILE A 16 23.52 -11.61 5.45
N ALA A 17 23.90 -11.38 4.19
CA ALA A 17 23.76 -10.08 3.54
C ALA A 17 22.30 -9.60 3.53
N TRP A 18 21.34 -10.47 3.21
CA TRP A 18 19.90 -10.15 3.24
C TRP A 18 19.42 -9.67 4.61
N VAL A 19 19.93 -10.25 5.70
CA VAL A 19 19.60 -9.85 7.07
C VAL A 19 20.34 -8.58 7.47
N ASP A 20 21.63 -8.47 7.14
CA ASP A 20 22.45 -7.29 7.42
C ASP A 20 21.91 -6.04 6.69
N ASP A 21 21.39 -6.22 5.48
CA ASP A 21 20.71 -5.19 4.67
C ASP A 21 19.26 -4.95 5.12
N ARG A 22 18.82 -5.54 6.24
CA ARG A 22 17.46 -5.38 6.82
C ARG A 22 16.31 -5.64 5.84
N ALA A 23 16.55 -6.42 4.78
CA ALA A 23 15.56 -6.66 3.74
C ALA A 23 14.23 -7.26 4.24
N PRO A 24 14.17 -8.13 5.29
CA PRO A 24 12.91 -8.56 5.88
C PRO A 24 12.10 -7.41 6.48
N THR A 25 12.73 -6.53 7.25
CA THR A 25 12.08 -5.36 7.88
C THR A 25 11.54 -4.42 6.81
N MET A 26 12.30 -4.26 5.74
CA MET A 26 11.99 -3.41 4.61
C MET A 26 10.80 -3.94 3.79
N GLY A 27 10.79 -5.25 3.53
CA GLY A 27 9.64 -5.92 2.93
C GLY A 27 8.39 -5.82 3.81
N ALA A 28 8.54 -5.90 5.14
CA ALA A 28 7.44 -5.70 6.07
C ALA A 28 6.91 -4.26 6.03
N ALA A 29 7.80 -3.25 6.05
CA ALA A 29 7.43 -1.85 5.92
C ALA A 29 6.66 -1.60 4.61
N LEU A 30 7.19 -2.05 3.47
CA LEU A 30 6.53 -1.91 2.16
C LEU A 30 5.14 -2.55 2.14
N ALA A 31 4.99 -3.74 2.73
CA ALA A 31 3.70 -4.40 2.85
C ALA A 31 2.73 -3.62 3.75
N PHE A 32 3.19 -3.10 4.89
CA PHE A 32 2.41 -2.25 5.78
C PHE A 32 1.97 -0.97 5.07
N TYR A 33 2.88 -0.22 4.45
CA TYR A 33 2.55 1.00 3.71
C TYR A 33 1.59 0.73 2.56
N SER A 34 1.79 -0.35 1.80
CA SER A 34 0.87 -0.74 0.71
C SER A 34 -0.53 -1.06 1.25
N ALA A 35 -0.63 -1.81 2.35
CA ALA A 35 -1.91 -2.16 2.95
C ALA A 35 -2.65 -0.94 3.52
N PHE A 36 -1.94 -0.04 4.22
CA PHE A 36 -2.52 1.14 4.85
C PHE A 36 -2.85 2.26 3.86
N SER A 37 -2.09 2.40 2.77
CA SER A 37 -2.39 3.36 1.68
C SER A 37 -3.52 2.93 0.76
N LEU A 38 -3.89 1.63 0.79
CA LEU A 38 -4.91 1.05 -0.09
C LEU A 38 -6.27 1.75 0.04
N ALA A 39 -6.72 2.01 1.27
CA ALA A 39 -8.04 2.61 1.50
C ALA A 39 -8.13 4.06 0.97
N PRO A 40 -7.20 4.98 1.32
CA PRO A 40 -7.15 6.32 0.73
C PRO A 40 -7.09 6.32 -0.81
N LEU A 41 -6.26 5.46 -1.40
CA LEU A 41 -6.14 5.34 -2.85
C LEU A 41 -7.47 4.93 -3.50
N LEU A 42 -8.14 3.92 -2.94
CA LEU A 42 -9.42 3.45 -3.46
C LEU A 42 -10.54 4.47 -3.30
N VAL A 43 -10.52 5.31 -2.26
CA VAL A 43 -11.45 6.44 -2.15
C VAL A 43 -11.28 7.40 -3.34
N ILE A 44 -10.05 7.75 -3.70
CA ILE A 44 -9.79 8.60 -4.88
C ILE A 44 -10.30 7.92 -6.16
N VAL A 45 -9.95 6.64 -6.36
CA VAL A 45 -10.36 5.88 -7.55
C VAL A 45 -11.89 5.82 -7.66
N ILE A 46 -12.59 5.55 -6.56
CA ILE A 46 -14.06 5.50 -6.51
C ILE A 46 -14.66 6.89 -6.75
N ALA A 47 -14.07 7.95 -6.21
CA ALA A 47 -14.53 9.32 -6.46
C ALA A 47 -14.42 9.69 -7.94
N VAL A 48 -13.26 9.44 -8.55
CA VAL A 48 -13.01 9.74 -9.97
C VAL A 48 -13.91 8.92 -10.89
N ALA A 49 -13.97 7.60 -10.69
CA ALA A 49 -14.87 6.75 -11.47
C ALA A 49 -16.35 7.06 -11.21
N GLY A 50 -16.69 7.45 -9.98
CA GLY A 50 -18.04 7.80 -9.57
C GLY A 50 -18.58 9.07 -10.24
N MET A 51 -17.71 10.01 -10.63
CA MET A 51 -18.11 11.18 -11.42
C MET A 51 -18.64 10.80 -12.82
N ILE A 52 -18.20 9.67 -13.38
CA ILE A 52 -18.57 9.23 -14.74
C ILE A 52 -19.67 8.17 -14.68
N TYR A 53 -19.54 7.20 -13.77
CA TYR A 53 -20.37 5.99 -13.72
C TYR A 53 -21.31 5.92 -12.51
N GLY A 54 -21.21 6.86 -11.57
CA GLY A 54 -21.89 6.81 -10.28
C GLY A 54 -21.07 6.10 -9.20
N VAL A 55 -21.09 6.64 -7.98
CA VAL A 55 -20.27 6.16 -6.84
C VAL A 55 -20.56 4.69 -6.50
N ASP A 56 -21.82 4.28 -6.52
CA ASP A 56 -22.22 2.89 -6.21
C ASP A 56 -21.72 1.90 -7.26
N ALA A 57 -21.75 2.27 -8.55
CA ALA A 57 -21.24 1.44 -9.63
C ALA A 57 -19.72 1.27 -9.53
N ALA A 58 -18.99 2.35 -9.26
CA ALA A 58 -17.55 2.34 -9.06
C ALA A 58 -17.16 1.48 -7.83
N ARG A 59 -17.80 1.71 -6.68
CA ARG A 59 -17.57 0.93 -5.46
C ARG A 59 -17.87 -0.55 -5.67
N GLY A 60 -19.00 -0.87 -6.30
CA GLY A 60 -19.40 -2.25 -6.59
C GLY A 60 -18.41 -2.96 -7.52
N ALA A 61 -17.84 -2.27 -8.51
CA ALA A 61 -16.82 -2.83 -9.39
C ALA A 61 -15.53 -3.19 -8.63
N VAL A 62 -15.05 -2.28 -7.78
CA VAL A 62 -13.85 -2.51 -6.94
C VAL A 62 -14.06 -3.71 -6.01
N VAL A 63 -15.19 -3.77 -5.29
CA VAL A 63 -15.47 -4.88 -4.36
C VAL A 63 -15.55 -6.22 -5.10
N ARG A 64 -16.16 -6.27 -6.29
CA ARG A 64 -16.19 -7.50 -7.11
C ARG A 64 -14.79 -7.96 -7.52
N GLN A 65 -13.92 -7.06 -7.97
CA GLN A 65 -12.54 -7.40 -8.34
C GLN A 65 -11.76 -7.91 -7.13
N PHE A 66 -11.86 -7.24 -5.99
CA PHE A 66 -11.19 -7.69 -4.77
C PHE A 66 -11.74 -9.02 -4.25
N SER A 67 -13.05 -9.27 -4.40
CA SER A 67 -13.63 -10.58 -4.07
C SER A 67 -13.11 -11.69 -4.98
N ALA A 68 -12.82 -11.41 -6.25
CA ALA A 68 -12.23 -12.39 -7.16
C ALA A 68 -10.76 -12.68 -6.81
N LEU A 69 -10.03 -11.68 -6.30
CA LEU A 69 -8.59 -11.79 -5.97
C LEU A 69 -8.33 -12.36 -4.58
N LEU A 70 -9.07 -11.90 -3.57
CA LEU A 70 -8.82 -12.19 -2.14
C LEU A 70 -9.91 -13.07 -1.51
N GLY A 71 -10.92 -13.45 -2.29
CA GLY A 71 -12.08 -14.18 -1.80
C GLY A 71 -13.03 -13.32 -0.95
N PRO A 72 -14.09 -13.95 -0.39
CA PRO A 72 -15.15 -13.25 0.32
C PRO A 72 -14.66 -12.49 1.57
N VAL A 73 -13.70 -13.06 2.29
CA VAL A 73 -13.15 -12.47 3.53
C VAL A 73 -12.37 -11.19 3.23
N GLY A 74 -11.53 -11.20 2.19
CA GLY A 74 -10.79 -10.00 1.77
C GLY A 74 -11.71 -8.91 1.22
N ALA A 75 -12.77 -9.29 0.51
CA ALA A 75 -13.78 -8.34 0.02
C ALA A 75 -14.54 -7.67 1.18
N ASP A 76 -14.94 -8.41 2.20
CA ASP A 76 -15.61 -7.87 3.38
C ASP A 76 -14.70 -6.90 4.16
N ALA A 77 -13.43 -7.27 4.34
CA ALA A 77 -12.44 -6.38 4.96
C ALA A 77 -12.28 -5.08 4.16
N LEU A 78 -12.17 -5.17 2.84
CA LEU A 78 -12.10 -3.99 1.99
C LEU A 78 -13.36 -3.14 2.08
N GLN A 79 -14.54 -3.75 2.03
CA GLN A 79 -15.80 -3.04 2.10
C GLN A 79 -15.92 -2.25 3.41
N LYS A 80 -15.52 -2.85 4.54
CA LYS A 80 -15.45 -2.17 5.84
C LYS A 80 -14.47 -1.00 5.84
N LEU A 81 -13.28 -1.18 5.24
CA LEU A 81 -12.31 -0.10 5.08
C LEU A 81 -12.87 1.07 4.26
N LEU A 82 -13.54 0.78 3.14
CA LEU A 82 -14.13 1.81 2.28
C LEU A 82 -15.30 2.56 2.94
N VAL A 83 -16.06 1.88 3.80
CA VAL A 83 -17.11 2.52 4.61
C VAL A 83 -16.48 3.41 5.68
N ALA A 84 -15.43 2.95 6.37
CA ALA A 84 -14.73 3.74 7.38
C ALA A 84 -14.02 4.97 6.78
N ALA A 85 -13.53 4.86 5.54
CA ALA A 85 -12.88 5.95 4.81
C ALA A 85 -13.87 6.87 4.09
N ALA A 86 -15.17 6.54 4.05
CA ALA A 86 -16.18 7.39 3.44
C ALA A 86 -16.40 8.64 4.31
N PHE A 87 -15.97 9.79 3.79
CA PHE A 87 -16.14 11.07 4.47
C PHE A 87 -17.53 11.63 4.17
N GLU A 88 -18.36 11.87 5.19
CA GLU A 88 -19.67 12.55 5.08
C GLU A 88 -19.52 14.08 5.01
N GLY A 89 -18.46 14.58 4.38
CA GLY A 89 -18.23 16.00 4.19
C GLY A 89 -19.19 16.55 3.14
N HIS A 90 -20.22 17.28 3.56
CA HIS A 90 -21.16 17.92 2.65
C HIS A 90 -20.58 19.24 2.13
N GLY A 91 -20.46 19.37 0.80
CA GLY A 91 -20.08 20.62 0.12
C GLY A 91 -18.68 20.63 -0.48
N ILE A 92 -18.50 21.44 -1.54
CA ILE A 92 -17.27 21.51 -2.35
C ILE A 92 -16.02 21.79 -1.51
N VAL A 93 -16.13 22.65 -0.50
CA VAL A 93 -15.01 23.00 0.38
C VAL A 93 -14.53 21.79 1.19
N ALA A 94 -15.46 21.00 1.74
CA ALA A 94 -15.12 19.80 2.50
C ALA A 94 -14.45 18.75 1.60
N THR A 95 -14.94 18.58 0.36
CA THR A 95 -14.33 17.69 -0.63
C THR A 95 -12.90 18.11 -0.98
N VAL A 96 -12.68 19.41 -1.27
CA VAL A 96 -11.35 19.92 -1.62
C VAL A 96 -10.37 19.77 -0.46
N VAL A 97 -10.77 20.14 0.75
CA VAL A 97 -9.93 20.00 1.94
C VAL A 97 -9.61 18.54 2.22
N GLY A 98 -10.61 17.65 2.15
CA GLY A 98 -10.41 16.22 2.34
C GLY A 98 -9.44 15.62 1.32
N LEU A 99 -9.56 16.02 0.04
CA LEU A 99 -8.64 15.59 -1.01
C LEU A 99 -7.21 16.07 -0.73
N VAL A 100 -7.02 17.33 -0.35
CA VAL A 100 -5.71 17.90 -0.02
C VAL A 100 -5.08 17.17 1.17
N VAL A 101 -5.83 16.99 2.26
CA VAL A 101 -5.34 16.27 3.46
C VAL A 101 -4.95 14.84 3.10
N LEU A 102 -5.75 14.17 2.26
CA LEU A 102 -5.48 12.80 1.85
C LEU A 102 -4.22 12.71 0.98
N VAL A 103 -4.06 13.60 0.00
CA VAL A 103 -2.85 13.64 -0.86
C VAL A 103 -1.60 13.93 -0.04
N VAL A 104 -1.66 14.92 0.86
CA VAL A 104 -0.54 15.28 1.73
C VAL A 104 -0.20 14.11 2.66
N GLY A 105 -1.19 13.56 3.37
CA GLY A 105 -0.98 12.44 4.28
C GLY A 105 -0.41 11.21 3.60
N ALA A 106 -0.95 10.84 2.42
CA ALA A 106 -0.43 9.72 1.63
C ALA A 106 1.01 9.96 1.15
N THR A 107 1.35 11.19 0.75
CA THR A 107 2.70 11.54 0.29
C THR A 107 3.71 11.53 1.43
N THR A 108 3.38 12.13 2.58
CA THR A 108 4.26 12.12 3.76
C THR A 108 4.61 10.70 4.20
N VAL A 109 3.61 9.81 4.21
CA VAL A 109 3.78 8.39 4.54
C VAL A 109 4.72 7.69 3.56
N LEU A 110 4.67 8.04 2.27
CA LEU A 110 5.52 7.46 1.23
C LEU A 110 6.96 8.01 1.30
N VAL A 111 7.12 9.30 1.57
CA VAL A 111 8.44 9.93 1.79
C VAL A 111 9.13 9.32 3.01
N GLU A 112 8.42 9.11 4.11
CA GLU A 112 9.01 8.45 5.30
C GLU A 112 9.50 7.02 4.97
N LEU A 113 8.76 6.29 4.13
CA LEU A 113 9.19 4.99 3.63
C LEU A 113 10.46 5.14 2.80
N GLU A 114 10.50 6.05 1.82
CA GLU A 114 11.66 6.28 0.96
C GLU A 114 12.91 6.65 1.77
N ASP A 115 12.78 7.56 2.75
CA ASP A 115 13.85 7.95 3.66
C ASP A 115 14.39 6.74 4.46
N ASP A 116 13.50 5.87 4.94
CA ASP A 116 13.88 4.63 5.61
C ASP A 116 14.60 3.65 4.67
N LEU A 117 14.15 3.53 3.41
CA LEU A 117 14.82 2.71 2.38
C LEU A 117 16.22 3.25 2.09
N ASP A 118 16.35 4.55 1.82
CA ASP A 118 17.61 5.21 1.50
C ASP A 118 18.61 5.07 2.65
N ARG A 119 18.14 5.17 3.89
CA ARG A 119 18.96 4.95 5.08
C ARG A 119 19.48 3.52 5.19
N ILE A 120 18.69 2.53 4.79
CA ILE A 120 19.10 1.11 4.81
C ILE A 120 20.10 0.84 3.69
N TRP A 121 19.82 1.28 2.46
CA TRP A 121 20.69 1.05 1.30
C TRP A 121 21.87 2.02 1.19
N LYS A 122 21.99 2.97 2.12
CA LYS A 122 23.03 4.02 2.09
C LYS A 122 23.03 4.77 0.76
N SER A 123 21.84 4.99 0.21
CA SER A 123 21.65 5.77 -1.00
C SER A 123 22.05 7.22 -0.70
N PRO A 124 22.81 7.89 -1.59
CA PRO A 124 23.09 9.32 -1.42
C PRO A 124 21.80 10.14 -1.56
N PRO A 125 21.68 11.25 -0.81
CA PRO A 125 20.51 12.13 -0.84
C PRO A 125 20.36 12.88 -2.18
#